data_AF-A0A5C6NWD4-F1
#
_entry.id   AF-A0A5C6NWD4-F1
#
_cell.length_a   1.000
_cell.length_b   1.000
_cell.length_c   1.000
_cell.angle_alpha   90.00
_cell.angle_beta   90.00
_cell.angle_gamma   90.00
#
_symmetry.space_group_name_H-M   'P 1'
#
loop_
_entity.id
_entity.type
_entity.pdbx_description
1 polymer ?
#
loop_
_entity_poly.entity_id
_entity_poly.type
_entity_poly.pdbx_seq_one_letter_code
_entity_poly.pdbx_strand_id
1 'polypeptide(L)'
;MGRPVSQHALLLLQCVLVLWPAGVASRRGPVLLPESPCHKTEHPVVPHSEMESWIFRFKAEGTVDYSQLTFDPGQNELIVGAR
;
A
#
# COMPACT_ATOMS: atom_id res chain seq x y z
N MET A 1 -20.95 -40.71 43.17
CA MET A 1 -19.58 -40.16 43.23
C MET A 1 -18.97 -40.32 41.84
N GLY A 2 -18.96 -39.26 41.04
CA GLY A 2 -18.45 -39.37 39.67
C GLY A 2 -18.66 -38.05 38.98
N ARG A 3 -17.60 -37.23 38.89
CA ARG A 3 -17.55 -36.02 38.05
C ARG A 3 -16.20 -35.28 37.93
N PRO A 4 -15.05 -35.68 38.51
CA PRO A 4 -13.81 -34.91 38.27
C PRO A 4 -13.32 -35.07 36.82
N VAL A 5 -13.45 -36.27 36.24
CA VAL A 5 -12.99 -36.58 34.87
C VAL A 5 -13.79 -35.84 33.80
N SER A 6 -15.10 -35.68 34.03
CA SER A 6 -16.00 -34.98 33.09
C SER A 6 -15.68 -33.49 32.99
N GLN A 7 -15.26 -32.88 34.11
CA GLN A 7 -14.90 -31.46 34.17
C GLN A 7 -13.54 -31.19 33.50
N HIS A 8 -12.56 -32.08 33.68
CA HIS A 8 -11.25 -31.98 33.02
C HIS A 8 -11.36 -32.19 31.52
N ALA A 9 -12.20 -33.15 31.08
CA ALA A 9 -12.48 -33.36 29.68
C ALA A 9 -13.16 -32.14 29.03
N LEU A 10 -14.08 -31.48 29.75
CA LEU A 10 -14.74 -30.26 29.28
C LEU A 10 -13.75 -29.09 29.14
N LEU A 11 -12.84 -28.93 30.10
CA LEU A 11 -11.77 -27.91 30.05
C LEU A 11 -10.80 -28.14 28.90
N LEU A 12 -10.38 -29.39 28.67
CA LEU A 12 -9.51 -29.76 27.56
C LEU A 12 -10.20 -29.48 26.21
N LEU A 13 -11.49 -29.78 26.09
CA LEU A 13 -12.28 -29.49 24.89
C LEU A 13 -12.36 -27.97 24.63
N GLN A 14 -12.55 -27.16 25.68
CA GLN A 14 -12.57 -25.71 25.58
C GLN A 14 -11.20 -25.13 25.17
N CYS A 15 -10.10 -25.68 25.68
CA CYS A 15 -8.74 -25.29 25.27
C CYS A 15 -8.50 -25.59 23.79
N VAL A 16 -8.92 -26.76 23.29
CA VAL A 16 -8.79 -27.12 21.86
C VAL A 16 -9.63 -26.20 20.98
N LEU A 17 -10.83 -25.79 21.44
CA LEU A 17 -11.69 -24.83 20.72
C LEU A 17 -11.10 -23.41 20.67
N VAL A 18 -10.37 -22.97 21.71
CA VAL A 18 -9.69 -21.65 21.76
C VAL A 18 -8.38 -21.66 20.96
N LEU A 19 -7.71 -22.80 20.87
CA LEU A 19 -6.46 -22.97 20.12
C LEU A 19 -6.68 -23.29 18.64
N TRP A 20 -7.91 -23.55 18.19
CA TRP A 20 -8.18 -23.57 16.76
C TRP A 20 -7.85 -22.19 16.22
N PRO A 21 -6.86 -22.06 15.32
CA PRO A 21 -6.72 -20.82 14.59
C PRO A 21 -8.01 -20.71 13.81
N ALA A 22 -8.92 -19.83 14.26
CA ALA A 22 -9.88 -19.19 13.40
C ALA A 22 -9.06 -18.35 12.43
N GLY A 23 -8.33 -19.04 11.55
CA GLY A 23 -7.71 -18.49 10.39
C GLY A 23 -8.87 -17.92 9.63
N VAL A 24 -9.05 -16.60 9.74
CA VAL A 24 -9.80 -15.85 8.77
C VAL A 24 -9.15 -16.28 7.47
N ALA A 25 -9.81 -17.14 6.72
CA ALA A 25 -9.43 -17.46 5.36
C ALA A 25 -9.62 -16.13 4.63
N SER A 26 -8.60 -15.27 4.73
CA SER A 26 -8.43 -14.11 3.91
C SER A 26 -8.32 -14.70 2.53
N ARG A 27 -9.47 -14.81 1.85
CA ARG A 27 -9.55 -14.98 0.41
C ARG A 27 -9.02 -13.71 -0.26
N ARG A 28 -7.82 -13.29 0.11
CA ARG A 28 -6.91 -12.71 -0.84
C ARG A 28 -6.32 -13.91 -1.56
N GLY A 29 -7.12 -14.47 -2.47
CA GLY A 29 -6.50 -15.06 -3.65
C GLY A 29 -5.52 -14.01 -4.20
N PRO A 30 -4.43 -14.42 -4.85
CA PRO A 30 -3.52 -13.46 -5.45
C PRO A 30 -4.39 -12.51 -6.26
N VAL A 31 -4.49 -11.26 -5.79
CA VAL A 31 -4.95 -10.19 -6.65
C VAL A 31 -3.86 -10.20 -7.68
N LEU A 32 -4.16 -10.81 -8.84
CA LEU A 32 -3.38 -10.63 -10.04
C LEU A 32 -3.52 -9.15 -10.33
N LEU A 33 -2.75 -8.33 -9.61
CA LEU A 33 -2.52 -6.96 -9.97
C LEU A 33 -2.06 -7.05 -11.41
N PRO A 34 -2.73 -6.36 -12.34
CA PRO A 34 -2.27 -6.31 -13.72
C PRO A 34 -0.76 -6.10 -13.68
N GLU A 35 -0.01 -6.96 -14.38
CA GLU A 35 1.45 -6.85 -14.41
C GLU A 35 1.79 -5.38 -14.63
N SER A 36 2.61 -4.82 -13.74
CA SER A 36 2.91 -3.40 -13.79
C SER A 36 3.48 -3.13 -15.19
N PRO A 37 2.92 -2.15 -15.92
CA PRO A 37 3.32 -1.90 -17.30
C PRO A 37 4.81 -1.54 -17.43
N CYS A 38 5.50 -1.31 -16.30
CA CYS A 38 6.92 -1.06 -16.16
C CYS A 38 7.84 -2.15 -16.75
N HIS A 39 7.38 -3.39 -16.95
CA HIS A 39 8.19 -4.46 -17.54
C HIS A 39 8.05 -4.58 -19.07
N LYS A 40 7.22 -3.75 -19.70
CA LYS A 40 7.05 -3.76 -21.15
C LYS A 40 8.26 -3.11 -21.83
N THR A 41 8.68 -3.68 -22.96
CA THR A 41 9.76 -3.12 -23.79
C THR A 41 9.42 -1.74 -24.35
N GLU A 42 8.13 -1.43 -24.47
CA GLU A 42 7.61 -0.16 -24.96
C GLU A 42 6.98 0.65 -23.83
N HIS A 43 7.33 1.94 -23.77
CA HIS A 43 6.74 2.87 -22.81
C HIS A 43 5.30 3.21 -23.23
N PRO A 44 4.34 3.21 -22.30
CA PRO A 44 2.97 3.59 -22.61
C PRO A 44 2.92 5.06 -23.04
N VAL A 45 2.26 5.31 -24.18
CA VAL A 45 1.92 6.67 -24.61
C VAL A 45 0.58 7.01 -23.99
N VAL A 46 0.58 7.90 -23.01
CA VAL A 46 -0.63 8.38 -22.33
C VAL A 46 -0.94 9.80 -22.84
N PRO A 47 -2.17 10.08 -23.29
CA PRO A 47 -2.52 11.42 -23.74
C PRO A 47 -2.54 12.38 -22.56
N HIS A 48 -2.18 13.64 -22.83
CA HIS A 48 -2.08 14.69 -21.80
C HIS A 48 -3.37 14.85 -20.98
N SER A 49 -4.54 14.72 -21.62
CA SER A 49 -5.84 14.83 -20.95
C SER A 49 -6.05 13.78 -19.85
N GLU A 50 -5.46 12.59 -19.99
CA GLU A 50 -5.52 11.55 -18.96
C GLU A 50 -4.54 11.82 -17.82
N MET A 51 -3.41 12.47 -18.12
CA MET A 51 -2.40 12.84 -17.14
C MET A 51 -2.79 14.01 -16.24
N GLU A 52 -3.71 14.88 -16.66
CA GLU A 52 -4.09 16.10 -15.91
C GLU A 52 -4.40 15.83 -14.45
N SER A 53 -5.05 14.70 -14.14
CA SER A 53 -5.38 14.31 -12.76
C SER A 53 -4.16 14.04 -11.86
N TRP A 54 -2.98 13.82 -12.44
CA TRP A 54 -1.73 13.56 -11.72
C TRP A 54 -0.77 14.76 -11.73
N ILE A 55 -1.10 15.83 -12.47
CA ILE A 55 -0.24 17.01 -12.62
C ILE A 55 -0.55 18.01 -11.52
N PHE A 56 0.37 18.13 -10.56
CA PHE A 56 0.36 19.18 -9.56
C PHE A 56 1.15 20.38 -10.05
N ARG A 57 0.56 21.57 -9.95
CA ARG A 57 1.16 22.82 -10.42
C ARG A 57 1.55 23.69 -9.23
N PHE A 58 2.78 24.18 -9.26
CA PHE A 58 3.32 25.12 -8.28
C PHE A 58 3.76 26.39 -8.98
N LYS A 59 3.50 27.54 -8.36
CA LYS A 59 3.97 28.85 -8.81
C LYS A 59 4.13 29.77 -7.62
N ALA A 60 5.14 30.63 -7.68
CA ALA A 60 5.38 31.72 -6.74
C ALA A 60 5.14 33.08 -7.43
N GLU A 61 4.59 34.04 -6.70
CA GLU A 61 4.29 35.37 -7.23
C GLU A 61 5.58 36.14 -7.55
N GLY A 62 5.61 36.79 -8.72
CA GLY A 62 6.79 37.54 -9.16
C GLY A 62 7.99 36.69 -9.60
N THR A 63 7.91 35.36 -9.46
CA THR A 63 8.97 34.43 -9.85
C THR A 63 8.82 33.97 -11.30
N VAL A 64 9.94 33.88 -12.00
CA VAL A 64 10.06 33.39 -13.38
C VAL A 64 11.19 32.37 -13.50
N ASP A 65 11.29 31.69 -14.64
CA ASP A 65 12.45 30.87 -15.00
C ASP A 65 12.84 29.77 -13.97
N TYR A 66 11.94 28.80 -13.78
CA TYR A 66 12.17 27.61 -12.94
C TYR A 66 13.16 26.64 -13.60
N SER A 67 14.43 27.02 -13.66
CA SER A 67 15.48 26.33 -14.41
C SER A 67 16.23 25.27 -13.61
N GLN A 68 16.11 25.27 -12.28
CA GLN A 68 16.82 24.33 -11.40
C GLN A 68 15.83 23.54 -10.56
N LEU A 69 15.99 22.22 -10.57
CA LEU A 69 15.18 21.27 -9.79
C LEU A 69 16.11 20.26 -9.14
N THR A 70 15.99 20.09 -7.83
CA THR A 70 16.66 19.01 -7.10
C THR A 70 15.72 18.43 -6.04
N PHE A 71 15.84 17.13 -5.80
CA PHE A 71 15.02 16.41 -4.82
C PHE A 71 15.91 15.92 -3.68
N ASP A 72 15.57 16.29 -2.45
CA ASP A 72 16.19 15.77 -1.24
C ASP A 72 15.35 14.60 -0.69
N PRO A 73 15.77 13.34 -0.87
CA PRO A 73 15.04 12.18 -0.39
C PRO A 73 15.08 12.05 1.15
N GLY A 74 16.04 12.66 1.83
CA GLY A 74 16.14 12.62 3.29
C GLY A 74 15.01 13.40 3.97
N GLN A 75 14.56 14.48 3.33
CA GLN A 75 13.48 15.35 3.80
C GLN A 75 12.19 15.16 3.00
N ASN A 76 12.22 14.42 1.89
CA ASN A 76 11.13 14.27 0.93
C ASN A 76 10.68 15.64 0.36
N GLU A 77 11.65 16.48 0.02
CA GLU A 77 11.44 17.86 -0.44
C GLU A 77 11.93 18.06 -1.87
N LEU A 78 11.13 18.78 -2.68
CA LEU A 78 11.53 19.27 -3.99
C LEU A 78 11.98 20.73 -3.85
N ILE A 79 13.25 20.99 -4.17
CA ILE A 79 13.85 22.32 -4.13
C ILE A 79 13.91 22.86 -5.55
N VAL A 80 13.40 24.07 -5.75
CA VAL A 80 13.29 24.71 -7.06
C VAL A 80 14.05 26.05 -7.06
N GLY A 81 15.04 26.18 -7.94
CA GLY A 81 15.73 27.44 -8.19
C GLY A 81 15.08 28.20 -9.35
N ALA A 82 14.83 29.49 -9.13
CA ALA A 82 14.12 30.37 -10.06
C ALA A 82 14.62 31.82 -9.95
N ARG A 83 14.19 32.70 -10.87
CA ARG A 83 14.57 34.11 -10.95
C ARG A 83 13.45 35.08 -10.57
#